data_AF-A0A0T5ZE41-F1
#
_entry.id   AF-A0A0T5ZE41-F1
#
_cell.length_a   1.000
_cell.length_b   1.000
_cell.length_c   1.000
_cell.angle_alpha   90.00
_cell.angle_beta   90.00
_cell.angle_gamma   90.00
#
_symmetry.space_group_name_H-M   'P 1'
#
loop_
_entity.id
_entity.type
_entity.pdbx_description
1 polymer ?
#
loop_
_entity_poly.entity_id
_entity_poly.type
_entity_poly.pdbx_seq_one_letter_code
_entity_poly.pdbx_strand_id
1 'polypeptide(L)'
;MEITEEGRTELETILDIVINQIPNYFNLINPSSDDWSIDSVDDFVFGMVFNSFIAKSTEYLKNNILDNDKEAKLDSNLEYFETTISFFNENVPKIRQSITANSNH
;
A
#
# COMPACT_ATOMS: atom_id res chain seq x y z
N MET A 1 -3.67 17.96 -2.86
CA MET A 1 -2.30 18.47 -2.62
C MET A 1 -1.45 18.06 -3.79
N GLU A 2 -0.58 18.94 -4.31
CA GLU A 2 0.47 18.47 -5.22
C GLU A 2 1.54 17.76 -4.39
N ILE A 3 1.79 16.48 -4.70
CA ILE A 3 2.90 15.74 -4.10
C ILE A 3 4.21 16.40 -4.54
N THR A 4 5.07 16.72 -3.58
CA THR A 4 6.44 17.16 -3.87
C THR A 4 7.23 16.03 -4.53
N GLU A 5 8.27 16.35 -5.31
CA GLU A 5 9.12 15.33 -5.93
C GLU A 5 9.73 14.36 -4.90
N GLU A 6 10.11 14.88 -3.73
CA GLU A 6 10.56 14.09 -2.58
C GLU A 6 9.44 13.18 -2.05
N GLY A 7 8.23 13.71 -1.86
CA GLY A 7 7.08 12.90 -1.43
C GLY A 7 6.71 11.80 -2.43
N ARG A 8 6.88 12.05 -3.73
CA ARG A 8 6.66 11.03 -4.77
C ARG A 8 7.70 9.92 -4.67
N THR A 9 8.97 10.29 -4.53
CA THR A 9 10.08 9.35 -4.39
C THR A 9 9.91 8.45 -3.17
N GLU A 10 9.42 9.01 -2.05
CA GLU A 10 9.13 8.21 -0.87
C GLU A 10 7.95 7.27 -1.09
N LEU A 11 6.84 7.75 -1.67
CA LEU A 11 5.70 6.88 -1.98
C LEU A 11 6.08 5.73 -2.92
N GLU A 12 6.96 5.98 -3.90
CA GLU A 12 7.56 4.95 -4.75
C GLU A 12 8.38 3.94 -3.93
N THR A 13 9.21 4.42 -3.01
CA THR A 13 10.04 3.58 -2.11
C THR A 13 9.16 2.71 -1.20
N ILE A 14 8.12 3.29 -0.59
CA ILE A 14 7.16 2.57 0.25
C ILE A 14 6.43 1.51 -0.57
N LEU A 15 6.01 1.84 -1.80
CA LEU A 15 5.35 0.89 -2.68
C LEU A 15 6.28 -0.30 -3.01
N ASP A 16 7.55 -0.04 -3.33
CA ASP A 16 8.53 -1.10 -3.60
C ASP A 16 8.75 -2.00 -2.39
N ILE A 17 8.84 -1.43 -1.18
CA ILE A 17 8.92 -2.20 0.06
C ILE A 17 7.72 -3.13 0.20
N VAL A 18 6.50 -2.64 -0.03
CA VAL A 18 5.28 -3.43 0.10
C VAL A 18 5.17 -4.51 -0.98
N ILE A 19 5.53 -4.20 -2.23
CA ILE A 19 5.59 -5.17 -3.33
C ILE A 19 6.56 -6.31 -2.99
N ASN A 20 7.71 -6.00 -2.40
CA ASN A 20 8.68 -7.01 -1.98
C ASN A 20 8.18 -7.93 -0.86
N GLN A 21 7.06 -7.61 -0.19
CA GLN A 21 6.41 -8.48 0.80
C GLN A 21 5.41 -9.47 0.19
N ILE A 22 5.07 -9.35 -1.10
CA ILE A 22 4.11 -10.24 -1.77
C ILE A 22 4.39 -11.74 -1.54
N PRO A 23 5.65 -12.25 -1.61
CA PRO A 23 5.91 -13.66 -1.33
C PRO A 23 5.49 -14.08 0.09
N ASN A 24 5.69 -13.20 1.09
CA ASN A 24 5.30 -13.48 2.47
C ASN A 24 3.78 -13.53 2.62
N TYR A 25 3.06 -12.70 1.87
CA TYR A 25 1.61 -12.70 1.84
C TYR A 25 1.03 -14.03 1.33
N PHE A 26 1.60 -14.59 0.26
CA PHE A 26 1.21 -15.94 -0.20
C PHE A 26 1.53 -17.02 0.84
N ASN A 27 2.69 -16.96 1.50
CA ASN A 27 3.08 -17.94 2.53
C ASN A 27 2.19 -17.89 3.80
N LEU A 28 1.66 -16.72 4.15
CA LEU A 28 0.76 -16.55 5.30
C LEU A 28 -0.63 -17.14 5.03
N ILE A 29 -1.04 -17.17 3.76
CA ILE A 29 -2.30 -17.78 3.33
C ILE A 29 -2.07 -19.29 3.25
N ASN A 30 -2.06 -19.93 4.42
CA ASN A 30 -2.19 -21.37 4.48
C ASN A 30 -3.68 -21.69 4.33
N PRO A 31 -4.12 -22.53 3.37
CA PRO A 31 -5.49 -23.04 3.35
C PRO A 31 -5.70 -23.90 4.59
N SER A 32 -6.08 -23.28 5.71
CA SER A 32 -6.45 -23.97 6.93
C SER A 32 -7.69 -24.82 6.66
N SER A 33 -7.73 -25.98 7.30
CA SER A 33 -8.76 -27.03 7.19
C SER A 33 -10.18 -26.64 7.65
N ASP A 34 -10.48 -25.36 7.79
CA ASP A 34 -11.80 -24.84 8.17
C ASP A 34 -12.50 -24.21 6.95
N ASP A 35 -13.84 -24.23 6.97
CA ASP A 35 -14.76 -23.87 5.87
C ASP A 35 -14.66 -22.44 5.29
N TRP A 36 -13.66 -21.65 5.65
CA TRP A 36 -13.48 -20.28 5.16
C TRP A 36 -12.54 -20.27 3.95
N SER A 37 -13.09 -20.59 2.78
CA SER A 37 -12.37 -20.55 1.52
C SER A 37 -12.09 -19.11 1.07
N ILE A 38 -10.87 -18.87 0.59
CA ILE A 38 -10.52 -17.65 -0.14
C ILE A 38 -10.77 -17.93 -1.62
N ASP A 39 -11.78 -17.27 -2.21
CA ASP A 39 -12.18 -17.50 -3.60
C ASP A 39 -11.10 -17.06 -4.61
N SER A 40 -10.34 -16.03 -4.27
CA SER A 40 -9.25 -15.47 -5.08
C SER A 40 -8.09 -15.06 -4.18
N VAL A 41 -7.04 -15.87 -4.17
CA VAL A 41 -5.81 -15.60 -3.41
C VAL A 41 -5.15 -14.31 -3.90
N ASP A 42 -5.16 -14.07 -5.21
CA ASP A 42 -4.61 -12.85 -5.81
C ASP A 42 -5.32 -11.58 -5.34
N ASP A 43 -6.66 -11.59 -5.29
CA ASP A 43 -7.42 -10.43 -4.80
C ASP A 43 -7.20 -10.22 -3.30
N PHE A 44 -7.05 -11.32 -2.54
CA PHE A 44 -6.72 -11.24 -1.12
C PHE A 44 -5.32 -10.63 -0.90
N VAL A 45 -4.31 -11.06 -1.68
CA VAL A 45 -2.96 -10.49 -1.66
C VAL A 45 -2.96 -9.03 -2.10
N PHE A 46 -3.75 -8.67 -3.11
CA PHE A 46 -3.93 -7.28 -3.52
C PHE A 46 -4.48 -6.42 -2.38
N GLY A 47 -5.48 -6.92 -1.64
CA GLY A 47 -6.02 -6.27 -0.47
C GLY A 47 -4.97 -6.04 0.63
N MET A 48 -4.09 -7.02 0.87
CA MET A 48 -2.99 -6.87 1.83
C MET A 48 -1.95 -5.85 1.39
N VAL A 49 -1.60 -5.82 0.10
CA VAL A 49 -0.71 -4.80 -0.49
C VAL A 49 -1.31 -3.41 -0.31
N PHE A 50 -2.59 -3.23 -0.65
CA PHE A 50 -3.29 -1.96 -0.45
C PHE A 50 -3.23 -1.51 1.02
N ASN A 51 -3.65 -2.37 1.94
CA ASN A 51 -3.70 -2.02 3.36
C ASN A 51 -2.31 -1.67 3.93
N SER A 52 -1.29 -2.44 3.56
CA SER A 52 0.11 -2.21 3.97
C SER A 52 0.65 -0.89 3.43
N PHE A 53 0.37 -0.58 2.15
CA PHE A 53 0.77 0.67 1.52
C PHE A 53 0.10 1.88 2.17
N ILE A 54 -1.24 1.86 2.34
CA ILE A 54 -2.00 2.94 2.96
C ILE A 54 -1.48 3.21 4.38
N ALA A 55 -1.26 2.18 5.19
CA ALA A 55 -0.78 2.33 6.56
C ALA A 55 0.60 3.03 6.62
N LYS A 56 1.56 2.54 5.83
CA LYS A 56 2.94 3.07 5.82
C LYS A 56 3.04 4.48 5.26
N SER A 57 2.35 4.75 4.16
CA SER A 57 2.36 6.07 3.51
C SER A 57 1.63 7.13 4.32
N THR A 58 0.51 6.79 4.96
CA THR A 58 -0.18 7.73 5.86
C THR A 58 0.67 8.07 7.07
N GLU A 59 1.39 7.08 7.63
CA GLU A 59 2.35 7.31 8.72
C GLU A 59 3.48 8.26 8.30
N TYR A 60 4.09 8.02 7.13
CA TYR A 60 5.12 8.90 6.58
C TYR A 60 4.63 10.34 6.39
N LEU A 61 3.49 10.50 5.70
CA LEU A 61 2.92 11.83 5.44
C LEU A 61 2.58 12.56 6.73
N LYS A 62 2.10 11.85 7.75
CA LYS A 62 1.85 12.41 9.08
C LYS A 62 3.13 12.88 9.78
N ASN A 63 4.22 12.11 9.69
CA ASN A 63 5.49 12.46 10.32
C ASN A 63 6.16 13.66 9.65
N ASN A 64 6.13 13.75 8.31
CA ASN A 64 6.60 14.92 7.56
C ASN A 64 5.91 16.24 7.96
N ILE A 65 4.70 16.19 8.51
CA ILE A 65 3.96 17.36 8.99
C ILE A 65 4.43 17.80 10.37
N LEU A 66 4.68 16.84 11.27
CA LEU A 66 5.22 17.11 12.60
C LEU A 66 6.56 17.83 12.49
N ASP A 67 7.37 17.46 11.49
CA ASP A 67 8.66 18.07 11.22
C ASP A 67 8.55 19.46 10.54
N ASN A 68 7.41 19.77 9.90
CA ASN A 68 7.17 21.03 9.17
C ASN A 68 6.22 22.02 9.89
N ASP A 69 5.92 21.79 11.18
CA ASP A 69 5.20 22.72 12.07
C ASP A 69 3.82 23.20 11.55
N LYS A 70 3.20 22.45 10.64
CA LYS A 70 1.83 22.71 10.18
C LYS A 70 0.86 21.97 11.10
N GLU A 71 0.01 22.69 11.81
CA GLU A 71 -1.09 22.13 12.59
C GLU A 71 -1.79 21.00 11.81
N ALA A 72 -1.75 19.78 12.36
CA ALA A 72 -2.45 18.62 11.82
C ALA A 72 -3.97 18.83 11.91
N LYS A 73 -4.54 19.55 10.95
CA LYS A 73 -5.99 19.72 10.81
C LYS A 73 -6.60 18.45 10.21
N LEU A 74 -7.82 18.12 10.61
CA LEU A 74 -8.54 16.95 10.10
C LEU A 74 -8.62 16.94 8.56
N ASP A 75 -8.76 18.12 7.96
CA ASP A 75 -8.80 18.31 6.51
C ASP A 75 -7.51 17.88 5.81
N SER A 76 -6.35 18.06 6.46
CA SER A 76 -5.08 17.63 5.88
C SER A 76 -4.97 16.10 5.86
N ASN A 77 -5.46 15.40 6.90
CA ASN A 77 -5.45 13.93 6.94
C ASN A 77 -6.26 13.29 5.80
N LEU A 78 -7.42 13.86 5.46
CA LEU A 78 -8.24 13.38 4.35
C LEU A 78 -7.52 13.59 3.02
N GLU A 79 -6.93 14.77 2.82
CA GLU A 79 -6.20 15.10 1.60
C GLU A 79 -4.98 14.18 1.38
N TYR A 80 -4.27 13.77 2.44
CA TYR A 80 -3.18 12.79 2.35
C TYR A 80 -3.67 11.40 1.99
N PHE A 81 -4.77 10.97 2.58
CA PHE A 81 -5.36 9.69 2.27
C PHE A 81 -5.78 9.61 0.80
N GLU A 82 -6.45 10.64 0.28
CA GLU A 82 -6.82 10.76 -1.13
C GLU A 82 -5.60 10.77 -2.06
N THR A 83 -4.55 11.48 -1.66
CA THR A 83 -3.28 11.56 -2.39
C THR A 83 -2.60 10.20 -2.50
N THR A 84 -2.50 9.48 -1.37
CA THR A 84 -1.96 8.12 -1.32
C THR A 84 -2.78 7.16 -2.17
N ILE A 85 -4.12 7.21 -2.09
CA ILE A 85 -4.99 6.37 -2.92
C ILE A 85 -4.77 6.63 -4.40
N SER A 86 -4.66 7.90 -4.80
CA SER A 86 -4.42 8.28 -6.19
C SER A 86 -3.09 7.70 -6.70
N PHE A 87 -2.03 7.84 -5.91
CA PHE A 87 -0.72 7.25 -6.23
C PHE A 87 -0.79 5.72 -6.32
N PHE A 88 -1.49 5.05 -5.40
CA PHE A 88 -1.68 3.60 -5.45
C PHE A 88 -2.39 3.17 -6.74
N ASN A 89 -3.47 3.87 -7.09
CA ASN A 89 -4.27 3.58 -8.29
C ASN A 89 -3.47 3.73 -9.59
N GLU A 90 -2.59 4.73 -9.69
CA GLU A 90 -1.66 4.89 -10.82
C GLU A 90 -0.73 3.67 -10.97
N ASN A 91 -0.40 2.99 -9.87
CA ASN A 91 0.54 1.89 -9.82
C ASN A 91 -0.12 0.49 -9.80
N VAL A 92 -1.45 0.40 -9.89
CA VAL A 92 -2.17 -0.89 -9.94
C VAL A 92 -1.63 -1.85 -11.00
N PRO A 93 -1.28 -1.43 -12.24
CA PRO A 93 -0.70 -2.34 -13.23
C PRO A 93 0.60 -3.01 -12.75
N LYS A 94 1.49 -2.25 -12.10
CA LYS A 94 2.76 -2.74 -11.54
C LYS A 94 2.48 -3.76 -10.42
N ILE A 95 1.58 -3.42 -9.50
CA ILE A 95 1.20 -4.28 -8.38
C ILE A 95 0.62 -5.61 -8.89
N ARG A 96 -0.32 -5.55 -9.82
CA ARG A 96 -0.92 -6.76 -10.42
C ARG A 96 0.12 -7.64 -11.08
N GLN A 97 1.05 -7.06 -11.84
CA GLN A 97 2.15 -7.80 -12.45
C GLN A 97 3.00 -8.51 -11.40
N SER A 98 3.34 -7.85 -10.29
CA SER A 98 4.10 -8.45 -9.19
C SER A 98 3.34 -9.58 -8.49
N ILE A 99 2.02 -9.45 -8.30
CA ILE A 99 1.19 -10.52 -7.71
C ILE A 99 1.16 -11.73 -8.63
N THR A 100 0.84 -11.55 -9.92
CA THR A 100 0.79 -12.65 -10.89
C THR A 100 2.14 -13.36 -11.04
N ALA A 101 3.26 -12.63 -10.94
CA ALA A 101 4.59 -13.24 -10.96
C ALA A 101 4.86 -14.17 -9.77
N ASN A 102 4.25 -13.91 -8.60
CA ASN A 102 4.42 -14.70 -7.38
C ASN A 102 3.32 -15.75 -7.17
N SER A 103 2.15 -15.59 -7.78
CA SER A 103 1.07 -16.59 -7.72
C SER A 103 1.40 -17.91 -8.43
N ASN A 104 2.42 -17.92 -9.30
CA ASN A 104 2.82 -19.09 -10.10
C ASN A 104 3.91 -19.94 -9.44
N HIS A 105 4.19 -19.75 -8.15
CA HIS A 105 5.20 -20.48 -7.38
C HIS A 105 4.61 -21.34 -6.28
#